data_AF-A0A967BB47-F1
#
_entry.id   AF-A0A967BB47-F1
#
_cell.length_a   1.000
_cell.length_b   1.000
_cell.length_c   1.000
_cell.angle_alpha   90.00
_cell.angle_beta   90.00
_cell.angle_gamma   90.00
#
_symmetry.space_group_name_H-M   'P 1'
#
loop_
_entity.id
_entity.type
_entity.pdbx_description
1 polymer ?
#
loop_
_entity_poly.entity_id
_entity_poly.type
_entity_poly.pdbx_seq_one_letter_code
_entity_poly.pdbx_strand_id
1 'polypeptide(L)'
;MAAVIAAPAAAQGPKTCAVPSHTNYCPSGLQPITMNGVICCGKPNQSQTYQQVMQHPVPKARHHMRHHRSVGTCAEGVKGCY
;
A
#
# COMPACT_ATOMS: atom_id res chain seq x y z
N MET A 1 8.64 20.84 28.95
CA MET A 1 8.60 19.38 28.76
C MET A 1 8.01 19.11 27.38
N ALA A 2 8.74 18.42 26.51
CA ALA A 2 8.40 18.23 25.10
C ALA A 2 7.31 17.15 24.95
N ALA A 3 6.26 17.45 24.20
CA ALA A 3 5.21 16.50 23.86
C ALA A 3 5.69 15.57 22.73
N VAL A 4 5.77 14.28 23.04
CA VAL A 4 6.10 13.23 22.05
C VAL A 4 4.81 12.91 21.30
N ILE A 5 4.72 13.30 20.03
CA ILE A 5 3.61 12.92 19.16
C ILE A 5 3.79 11.43 18.86
N ALA A 6 3.01 10.57 19.51
CA ALA A 6 3.03 9.14 19.27
C ALA A 6 2.55 8.85 17.84
N ALA A 7 3.47 8.43 16.98
CA ALA A 7 3.14 7.91 15.65
C ALA A 7 2.33 6.60 15.82
N PRO A 8 1.11 6.48 15.27
CA PRO A 8 0.27 5.28 15.43
C PRO A 8 0.79 4.06 14.67
N ALA A 9 1.94 4.16 13.98
CA ALA A 9 2.52 3.09 13.18
C ALA A 9 3.20 1.98 14.02
N ALA A 10 3.49 2.21 15.31
CA ALA A 10 4.19 1.24 16.16
C ALA A 10 3.26 0.43 17.09
N ALA A 11 1.97 0.78 17.18
CA ALA A 11 1.04 0.14 18.12
C ALA A 11 0.41 -1.17 17.58
N GLN A 12 0.62 -1.46 16.30
CA GLN A 12 0.12 -2.68 15.67
C GLN A 12 1.32 -3.61 15.55
N GLY A 13 1.42 -4.62 16.43
CA GLY A 13 2.45 -5.65 16.35
C GLY A 13 2.51 -6.27 14.93
N PRO A 14 3.59 -6.99 14.59
CA PRO A 14 3.80 -7.47 13.23
C PRO A 14 2.58 -8.26 12.73
N LYS A 15 2.02 -7.82 11.59
CA LYS A 15 0.86 -8.46 10.97
C LYS A 15 1.32 -9.77 10.35
N THR A 16 0.87 -10.88 10.90
CA THR A 16 1.21 -12.23 10.43
C THR A 16 0.02 -12.81 9.69
N CYS A 17 0.19 -13.04 8.39
CA CYS A 17 -0.87 -13.55 7.51
C CYS A 17 -0.58 -14.99 7.13
N ALA A 18 -1.61 -15.83 7.04
CA ALA A 18 -1.46 -17.19 6.56
C ALA A 18 -1.03 -17.22 5.08
N VAL A 19 -0.12 -18.11 4.74
CA VAL A 19 0.23 -18.42 3.35
C VAL A 19 -0.54 -19.67 2.92
N PRO A 20 -1.29 -19.62 1.80
CA PRO A 20 -1.89 -20.83 1.24
C PRO A 20 -0.79 -21.72 0.66
N SER A 21 -0.36 -22.74 1.41
CA SER A 21 0.57 -23.77 0.93
C SER A 21 -0.10 -25.14 0.95
N HIS A 22 0.04 -25.91 -0.13
CA HIS A 22 -0.47 -27.29 -0.20
C HIS A 22 0.33 -28.26 0.71
N THR A 23 1.55 -27.89 1.09
CA THR A 23 2.42 -28.70 1.97
C THR A 23 3.02 -27.81 3.05
N ASN A 24 2.90 -28.26 4.31
CA ASN A 24 3.39 -27.54 5.47
C ASN A 24 4.76 -28.06 5.88
N TYR A 25 5.81 -27.28 5.61
CA TYR A 25 7.20 -27.63 5.94
C TYR A 25 7.66 -27.09 7.30
N CYS A 26 6.74 -26.55 8.10
CA CYS A 26 7.10 -26.02 9.40
C CYS A 26 7.23 -27.13 10.45
N PRO A 27 8.33 -27.16 11.21
CA PRO A 27 8.48 -28.10 12.31
C PRO A 27 7.41 -27.83 13.38
N SER A 28 6.99 -28.89 14.08
CA SER A 28 6.04 -28.83 15.22
C SER A 28 4.57 -28.55 14.89
N GLY A 29 4.13 -28.76 13.64
CA GLY A 29 2.72 -28.60 13.24
C GLY A 29 2.25 -27.15 13.19
N LEU A 30 3.18 -26.19 13.19
CA LEU A 30 2.91 -24.77 12.98
C LEU A 30 2.55 -24.52 11.51
N GLN A 31 1.79 -23.46 11.22
CA GLN A 31 1.45 -23.11 9.84
C GLN A 31 2.49 -22.14 9.25
N PRO A 32 2.70 -22.15 7.92
CA PRO A 32 3.51 -21.12 7.27
C PRO A 32 2.75 -19.80 7.29
N ILE A 33 3.38 -18.79 7.90
CA ILE A 33 2.90 -17.42 7.97
C ILE A 33 3.85 -16.51 7.22
N THR A 34 3.34 -15.38 6.77
CA THR A 34 4.15 -14.27 6.26
C THR A 34 4.10 -13.12 7.25
N MET A 35 5.26 -12.55 7.52
CA MET A 35 5.43 -11.37 8.34
C MET A 35 6.27 -10.39 7.56
N ASN A 36 5.71 -9.24 7.18
CA ASN A 36 6.40 -8.22 6.38
C ASN A 36 7.07 -8.77 5.10
N GLY A 37 6.46 -9.80 4.49
CA GLY A 37 6.95 -10.44 3.27
C GLY A 37 7.97 -11.57 3.45
N VAL A 38 8.37 -11.89 4.69
CA VAL A 38 9.22 -13.05 5.01
C VAL A 38 8.34 -14.22 5.44
N ILE A 39 8.62 -15.42 4.92
CA ILE A 39 7.92 -16.65 5.32
C ILE A 39 8.55 -17.19 6.60
N CYS A 40 7.73 -17.38 7.63
CA CYS A 40 8.13 -17.89 8.95
C CYS A 40 7.14 -18.98 9.40
N CYS A 41 7.51 -19.74 10.42
CA CYS A 41 6.61 -20.70 11.06
C CYS A 41 5.94 -20.07 12.27
N GLY A 42 4.61 -20.14 12.36
CA GLY A 42 3.88 -19.51 13.46
C GLY A 42 2.37 -19.64 13.38
N LYS A 43 1.67 -18.82 14.17
CA LYS A 43 0.21 -18.70 14.14
C LYS A 43 -0.17 -17.36 13.50
N PRO A 44 -1.04 -17.34 12.48
CA PRO A 44 -1.50 -16.09 11.89
C PRO A 44 -2.34 -15.30 12.91
N ASN A 45 -2.12 -13.98 12.98
CA ASN A 45 -2.93 -13.09 13.80
C ASN A 45 -3.98 -12.31 12.97
N GLN A 46 -3.92 -12.43 11.64
CA GLN A 46 -4.89 -11.86 10.71
C GLN A 46 -5.79 -12.95 10.13
N SER A 47 -7.07 -12.63 9.94
CA SER A 47 -8.01 -13.47 9.19
C SER A 47 -7.79 -13.41 7.67
N GLN A 48 -7.02 -12.42 7.20
CA GLN A 48 -6.72 -12.21 5.79
C GLN A 48 -5.44 -12.96 5.38
N THR A 49 -5.41 -13.47 4.15
CA THR A 49 -4.22 -14.13 3.59
C THR A 49 -3.21 -13.10 3.09
N TYR A 50 -1.94 -13.51 2.95
CA TYR A 50 -0.90 -12.66 2.39
C TYR A 50 -1.28 -12.06 1.03
N GLN A 51 -1.89 -12.87 0.16
CA GLN A 51 -2.34 -12.45 -1.16
C GLN A 51 -3.40 -11.35 -1.08
N GLN A 52 -4.34 -11.43 -0.13
CA GLN A 52 -5.36 -10.40 0.07
C GLN A 52 -4.75 -9.10 0.60
N VAL A 53 -3.76 -9.17 1.49
CA VAL A 53 -3.04 -7.99 1.98
C VAL A 53 -2.21 -7.33 0.86
N MET A 54 -1.62 -8.14 -0.01
CA MET A 54 -0.89 -7.64 -1.19
C MET A 54 -1.80 -7.09 -2.30
N GLN A 55 -3.07 -7.50 -2.33
CA GLN A 55 -4.03 -7.12 -3.36
C GLN A 55 -4.54 -5.68 -3.27
N HIS A 56 -4.02 -4.82 -2.38
CA HIS A 56 -4.53 -3.47 -2.29
C HIS A 56 -4.31 -2.71 -3.63
N PRO A 57 -5.34 -2.05 -4.18
CA PRO A 57 -5.13 -0.93 -5.06
C PRO A 57 -4.91 0.31 -4.18
N VAL A 58 -3.72 0.91 -4.18
CA VAL A 58 -3.60 2.31 -3.69
C VAL A 58 -4.46 3.14 -4.64
N PRO A 59 -5.51 3.85 -4.17
CA PRO A 59 -6.12 4.88 -5.00
C PRO A 59 -5.03 5.91 -5.33
N LYS A 60 -4.54 5.88 -6.58
CA LYS A 60 -3.62 6.89 -7.08
C LYS A 60 -4.44 8.15 -7.35
N ALA A 61 -4.09 9.26 -6.71
CA ALA A 61 -4.67 10.55 -7.02
C ALA A 61 -4.49 10.82 -8.52
N ARG A 62 -5.60 10.96 -9.26
CA ARG A 62 -5.55 11.33 -10.68
C ARG A 62 -5.39 12.85 -10.74
N HIS A 63 -4.22 13.32 -11.17
CA HIS A 63 -4.03 14.72 -11.49
C HIS A 63 -4.57 14.98 -12.91
N HIS A 64 -5.66 15.72 -13.02
CA HIS A 64 -6.14 16.21 -14.31
C HIS A 64 -5.27 17.39 -14.74
N MET A 65 -4.40 17.17 -15.72
CA MET A 65 -3.66 18.27 -16.35
C MET A 65 -4.65 19.07 -17.21
N ARG A 66 -4.83 20.36 -16.90
CA ARG A 66 -5.61 21.25 -17.75
C ARG A 66 -4.79 21.55 -18.99
N HIS A 67 -5.21 21.01 -20.14
CA HIS A 67 -4.68 21.44 -21.43
C HIS A 67 -5.30 22.80 -21.78
N HIS A 68 -4.48 23.85 -21.89
CA HIS A 68 -4.92 25.10 -22.49
C HIS A 68 -5.19 24.86 -23.98
N ARG A 69 -6.36 25.31 -24.46
CA ARG A 69 -6.65 25.31 -25.90
C ARG A 69 -5.83 26.42 -26.53
N SER A 70 -4.95 26.10 -27.48
CA SER A 70 -4.29 27.11 -28.29
C SER A 70 -5.25 27.58 -29.38
N VAL A 71 -5.82 28.78 -29.22
CA VAL A 71 -6.61 29.41 -30.28
C VAL A 71 -5.62 30.01 -31.28
N GLY A 72 -5.68 29.60 -32.54
CA GLY A 72 -4.74 30.02 -33.59
C GLY A 72 -4.90 31.47 -34.08
N THR A 73 -5.76 32.26 -33.44
CA THR A 73 -6.15 33.62 -33.87
C THR A 73 -5.79 34.67 -32.83
N CYS A 74 -4.60 34.59 -32.25
CA CYS A 74 -4.13 35.62 -31.33
C CYS A 74 -3.17 36.58 -32.00
N ALA A 75 -3.47 37.86 -31.89
CA ALA A 75 -2.58 38.93 -32.31
C ALA A 75 -1.26 38.84 -31.51
N GLU A 76 -0.15 39.20 -32.16
CA GLU A 76 1.17 39.20 -31.55
C GLU A 76 1.19 40.12 -30.32
N GLY A 77 1.67 39.61 -29.17
CA GLY A 77 1.81 40.37 -27.93
C GLY A 77 0.72 40.13 -26.86
N VAL A 78 -0.27 39.26 -27.09
CA VAL A 78 -1.34 38.99 -26.10
C VAL A 78 -1.02 37.77 -25.23
N LYS A 79 -0.93 37.95 -23.92
CA LYS A 79 -0.70 36.87 -22.95
C LYS A 79 -2.02 36.26 -22.47
N GLY A 80 -2.16 34.95 -22.63
CA GLY A 80 -3.27 34.19 -22.04
C GLY A 80 -4.49 34.01 -22.93
N CYS A 81 -4.33 33.99 -24.25
CA CYS A 81 -5.38 33.51 -25.13
C CYS A 81 -5.76 32.05 -24.83
N TYR A 82 -7.05 31.81 -24.60
CA TYR A 82 -7.68 30.50 -24.40
C TYR A 82 -8.95 30.37 -25.24
#